data_AF-A0AAR5P7Y1-F1
#
_entry.id   AF-A0AAR5P7Y1-F1
#
_cell.length_a   1.000
_cell.length_b   1.000
_cell.length_c   1.000
_cell.angle_alpha   90.00
_cell.angle_beta   90.00
_cell.angle_gamma   90.00
#
_symmetry.space_group_name_H-M   'P 1'
#
loop_
_entity.id
_entity.type
_entity.pdbx_description
1 polymer ?
#
loop_
_entity_poly.entity_id
_entity_poly.type
_entity_poly.pdbx_seq_one_letter_code
_entity_poly.pdbx_strand_id
1 'polypeptide(L)'
;MGFSTNLQGKIAHEALLSRQDAELRLLEAMKRCINVKVKCDRDYATALSTVASQGLKIDRGDELAGSVVCSAWRNMMEELENTAKLIRQNADTVEIKALDALNSLYAEKRKIRKAYQEEHVRIVQQFTHVSYFCMIFH
;
A
#
# COMPACT_ATOMS: atom_id res chain seq x y z
N MET A 1 -1.70 -25.32 15.45
CA MET A 1 -0.88 -25.81 14.32
C MET A 1 0.22 -24.80 14.06
N GLY A 2 1.49 -25.18 14.16
CA GLY A 2 2.62 -24.25 14.10
C GLY A 2 3.71 -24.72 13.14
N PHE A 3 4.46 -23.78 12.58
CA PHE A 3 5.60 -24.05 11.69
C PHE A 3 6.61 -25.01 12.33
N SER A 4 6.78 -24.96 13.66
CA SER A 4 7.71 -25.81 14.41
C SER A 4 7.38 -27.31 14.41
N THR A 5 6.11 -27.69 14.21
CA THR A 5 5.68 -29.10 14.28
C THR A 5 5.49 -29.73 12.90
N ASN A 6 5.17 -28.94 11.88
CA ASN A 6 4.79 -29.44 10.56
C ASN A 6 5.83 -29.19 9.46
N LEU A 7 6.84 -28.35 9.73
CA LEU A 7 7.80 -27.85 8.76
C LEU A 7 9.23 -28.10 9.27
N GLN A 8 9.55 -29.36 9.54
CA GLN A 8 10.91 -29.79 9.88
C GLN A 8 11.65 -30.22 8.61
N GLY A 9 12.91 -29.78 8.47
CA GLY A 9 13.80 -30.19 7.37
C GLY A 9 13.92 -29.19 6.21
N LYS A 10 14.71 -29.57 5.20
CA LYS A 10 15.15 -28.67 4.11
C LYS A 10 14.01 -28.14 3.25
N ILE A 11 13.07 -29.00 2.86
CA ILE A 11 11.90 -28.63 2.03
C ILE A 11 11.05 -27.58 2.73
N ALA A 12 10.89 -27.74 4.03
CA ALA A 12 10.12 -26.84 4.86
C ALA A 12 10.76 -25.44 4.97
N HIS A 13 12.08 -25.40 5.12
CA HIS A 13 12.85 -24.16 5.10
C HIS A 13 12.71 -23.43 3.76
N GLU A 14 12.87 -24.15 2.63
CA GLU A 14 12.73 -23.59 1.29
C GLU A 14 11.32 -23.05 1.04
N ALA A 15 10.28 -23.77 1.49
CA ALA A 15 8.89 -23.31 1.39
C ALA A 15 8.66 -22.02 2.19
N LEU A 16 9.26 -21.89 3.39
CA LEU A 16 9.13 -20.69 4.21
C LEU A 16 9.85 -19.48 3.58
N LEU A 17 11.05 -19.67 3.02
CA LEU A 17 11.74 -18.61 2.29
C LEU A 17 10.94 -18.15 1.06
N SER A 18 10.41 -19.09 0.28
CA SER A 18 9.56 -18.79 -0.88
C SER A 18 8.31 -18.01 -0.48
N ARG A 19 7.69 -18.36 0.65
CA ARG A 19 6.55 -17.63 1.22
C ARG A 19 6.92 -16.20 1.59
N GLN A 20 8.06 -16.00 2.26
CA GLN A 20 8.55 -14.66 2.63
C GLN A 20 8.86 -13.81 1.39
N ASP A 21 9.43 -14.40 0.33
CA ASP A 21 9.64 -13.73 -0.95
C ASP A 21 8.33 -13.34 -1.64
N ALA A 22 7.30 -14.19 -1.55
CA ALA A 22 5.96 -13.86 -2.03
C ALA A 22 5.33 -12.70 -1.25
N GLU A 23 5.53 -12.62 0.07
CA GLU A 23 5.06 -11.47 0.88
C GLU A 23 5.73 -10.17 0.47
N LEU A 24 7.05 -10.18 0.24
CA LEU A 24 7.77 -8.99 -0.22
C LEU A 24 7.26 -8.51 -1.58
N ARG A 25 7.03 -9.45 -2.52
CA ARG A 25 6.44 -9.12 -3.83
C ARG A 25 5.02 -8.56 -3.71
N LEU A 26 4.23 -9.08 -2.79
CA LEU A 26 2.88 -8.59 -2.51
C LEU A 26 2.91 -7.14 -2.00
N LEU A 27 3.78 -6.82 -1.05
CA LEU A 27 3.93 -5.46 -0.51
C LEU A 27 4.32 -4.46 -1.62
N GLU A 28 5.21 -4.85 -2.51
CA GLU A 28 5.57 -4.05 -3.70
C GLU A 28 4.39 -3.87 -4.67
N ALA A 29 3.59 -4.92 -4.88
CA ALA A 29 2.37 -4.83 -5.70
C ALA A 29 1.32 -3.90 -5.07
N MET A 30 1.14 -3.98 -3.76
CA MET A 30 0.24 -3.08 -3.01
C MET A 30 0.70 -1.63 -3.12
N LYS A 31 2.02 -1.37 -3.00
CA LYS A 31 2.61 -0.03 -3.19
C LYS A 31 2.28 0.54 -4.57
N ARG A 32 2.47 -0.26 -5.64
CA ARG A 32 2.11 0.16 -7.01
C ARG A 32 0.62 0.45 -7.15
N CYS A 33 -0.23 -0.41 -6.59
CA CYS A 33 -1.69 -0.23 -6.63
C CYS A 33 -2.11 1.09 -5.96
N ILE A 34 -1.56 1.39 -4.78
CA ILE A 34 -1.84 2.63 -4.05
C ILE A 34 -1.40 3.85 -4.85
N ASN A 35 -0.20 3.83 -5.45
CA ASN A 35 0.27 4.94 -6.29
C ASN A 35 -0.67 5.22 -7.47
N VAL A 36 -1.14 4.16 -8.14
CA VAL A 36 -2.11 4.29 -9.23
C VAL A 36 -3.43 4.87 -8.71
N LYS A 37 -3.95 4.35 -7.60
CA LYS A 37 -5.20 4.84 -6.98
C LYS A 37 -5.09 6.32 -6.60
N VAL A 38 -4.01 6.72 -5.93
CA VAL A 38 -3.77 8.13 -5.53
C VAL A 38 -3.72 9.03 -6.75
N LYS A 39 -3.04 8.61 -7.82
CA LYS A 39 -3.01 9.35 -9.08
C LYS A 39 -4.42 9.51 -9.66
N CYS A 40 -5.18 8.42 -9.78
CA CYS A 40 -6.54 8.46 -10.29
C CYS A 40 -7.45 9.38 -9.47
N ASP A 41 -7.35 9.35 -8.14
CA ASP A 41 -8.14 10.22 -7.26
C ASP A 41 -7.77 11.71 -7.44
N ARG A 42 -6.48 12.02 -7.59
CA ARG A 42 -6.00 13.39 -7.84
C ARG A 42 -6.48 13.91 -9.19
N ASP A 43 -6.42 13.07 -10.22
CA ASP A 43 -6.91 13.39 -11.56
C ASP A 43 -8.43 13.61 -11.54
N TYR A 44 -9.16 12.74 -10.84
CA TYR A 44 -10.61 12.84 -10.67
C TYR A 44 -11.03 14.11 -9.91
N ALA A 45 -10.39 14.42 -8.79
CA ALA A 45 -10.61 15.67 -8.06
C ALA A 45 -10.38 16.89 -8.97
N THR A 46 -9.33 16.86 -9.80
CA THR A 46 -9.02 17.95 -10.74
C THR A 46 -10.10 18.11 -11.81
N ALA A 47 -10.63 17.00 -12.33
CA ALA A 47 -11.75 17.02 -13.27
C ALA A 47 -13.01 17.59 -12.63
N LEU A 48 -13.34 17.19 -11.39
CA LEU A 48 -14.48 17.72 -10.65
C LEU A 48 -14.37 19.23 -10.40
N SER A 49 -13.20 19.71 -9.95
CA SER A 49 -12.96 21.14 -9.77
C SER A 49 -13.10 21.92 -11.09
N THR A 50 -12.68 21.33 -12.20
CA THR A 50 -12.87 21.95 -13.52
C THR A 50 -14.35 22.09 -13.85
N VAL A 51 -15.15 21.03 -13.64
CA VAL A 51 -16.61 21.06 -13.84
C VAL A 51 -17.27 22.11 -12.96
N ALA A 52 -16.95 22.14 -11.67
CA ALA A 52 -17.48 23.13 -10.73
C ALA A 52 -17.16 24.56 -11.19
N SER A 53 -15.91 24.82 -11.58
CA SER A 53 -15.47 26.15 -12.06
C SER A 53 -16.16 26.58 -13.36
N GLN A 54 -16.48 25.63 -14.24
CA GLN A 54 -17.20 25.91 -15.48
C GLN A 54 -18.68 26.17 -15.20
N GLY A 55 -19.30 25.36 -14.32
CA GLY A 55 -20.69 25.54 -13.92
C GLY A 55 -20.96 26.87 -13.23
N LEU A 56 -20.01 27.39 -12.45
CA LEU A 56 -20.10 28.72 -11.84
C LEU A 56 -20.05 29.88 -12.86
N LYS A 57 -19.56 29.64 -14.08
CA LYS A 57 -19.52 30.67 -15.14
C LYS A 57 -20.84 30.82 -15.90
N ILE A 58 -21.78 29.89 -15.73
CA ILE A 58 -23.04 29.83 -16.49
C ILE A 58 -24.03 30.95 -16.06
N ASP A 59 -23.86 31.52 -14.85
CA ASP A 59 -24.78 32.49 -14.22
C ASP A 59 -24.58 33.96 -14.65
N ARG A 60 -24.20 34.23 -15.91
CA ARG A 60 -23.90 35.60 -16.40
C ARG A 60 -25.05 36.29 -17.14
N GLY A 61 -26.22 35.66 -17.25
CA GLY A 61 -27.40 36.27 -17.87
C GLY A 61 -28.26 36.99 -16.83
N ASP A 62 -28.54 38.28 -17.06
CA ASP A 62 -29.34 39.16 -16.19
C ASP A 62 -30.76 38.61 -15.89
N GLU A 63 -31.27 37.71 -16.74
CA GLU A 63 -32.64 37.15 -16.67
C GLU A 63 -32.91 36.23 -15.47
N LEU A 64 -31.87 35.65 -14.86
CA LEU A 64 -32.01 34.69 -13.76
C LEU A 64 -31.47 35.20 -12.42
N ALA A 65 -31.02 36.46 -12.37
CA ALA A 65 -30.51 37.10 -11.16
C ALA A 65 -31.59 37.10 -10.05
N GLY A 66 -31.26 36.52 -8.88
CA GLY A 66 -32.18 36.40 -7.74
C GLY A 66 -33.10 35.17 -7.78
N SER A 67 -33.03 34.34 -8.82
CA SER A 67 -33.78 33.08 -8.90
C SER A 67 -33.30 32.05 -7.86
N VAL A 68 -34.25 31.32 -7.25
CA VAL A 68 -33.96 30.16 -6.40
C VAL A 68 -33.23 29.07 -7.18
N VAL A 69 -33.49 28.95 -8.48
CA VAL A 69 -32.83 27.97 -9.36
C VAL A 69 -31.35 28.32 -9.51
N CYS A 70 -31.00 29.59 -9.73
CA CYS A 70 -29.60 30.02 -9.79
C CYS A 70 -28.87 29.86 -8.46
N SER A 71 -29.54 30.18 -7.34
CA SER A 71 -28.99 29.94 -6.01
C SER A 71 -28.71 28.45 -5.76
N ALA A 72 -29.66 27.57 -6.07
CA ALA A 72 -29.49 26.12 -5.93
C ALA A 72 -28.37 25.57 -6.83
N TRP A 73 -28.28 26.05 -8.07
CA TRP A 73 -27.20 25.68 -9.00
C TRP A 73 -25.83 26.09 -8.47
N ARG A 74 -25.69 27.34 -7.99
CA ARG A 74 -24.45 27.85 -7.41
C ARG A 74 -24.02 27.00 -6.20
N ASN A 75 -24.94 26.76 -5.27
CA ASN A 75 -24.68 25.91 -4.10
C ASN A 75 -24.21 24.51 -4.52
N MET A 76 -24.85 23.92 -5.53
CA MET A 76 -24.45 22.60 -6.04
C MET A 76 -23.04 22.61 -6.63
N MET A 77 -22.64 23.66 -7.35
CA MET A 77 -21.28 23.79 -7.88
C MET A 77 -20.25 24.03 -6.77
N GLU A 78 -20.58 24.80 -5.73
CA GLU A 78 -19.73 25.00 -4.57
C GLU A 78 -19.53 23.70 -3.78
N GLU A 79 -20.58 22.91 -3.57
CA GLU A 79 -20.49 21.59 -2.95
C GLU A 79 -19.68 20.59 -3.78
N LEU A 80 -19.78 20.67 -5.11
CA LEU A 80 -18.95 19.87 -6.02
C LEU A 80 -17.47 20.20 -5.87
N GLU A 81 -17.12 21.48 -5.76
CA GLU A 81 -15.75 21.95 -5.50
C GLU A 81 -15.25 21.53 -4.11
N ASN A 82 -16.10 21.60 -3.09
CA ASN A 82 -15.76 21.11 -1.74
C ASN A 82 -15.49 19.60 -1.76
N THR A 83 -16.31 18.84 -2.47
CA THR A 83 -16.12 17.40 -2.66
C THR A 83 -14.81 17.09 -3.37
N ALA A 84 -14.46 17.83 -4.42
CA ALA A 84 -13.19 17.69 -5.12
C ALA A 84 -11.98 17.89 -4.18
N LYS A 85 -12.02 18.94 -3.33
CA LYS A 85 -10.99 19.20 -2.31
C LYS A 85 -10.86 18.04 -1.32
N LEU A 86 -11.98 17.52 -0.82
CA LEU A 86 -11.98 16.38 0.11
C LEU A 86 -11.39 15.11 -0.54
N ILE A 87 -11.72 14.83 -1.80
CA ILE A 87 -11.14 13.69 -2.54
C ILE A 87 -9.62 13.84 -2.66
N ARG A 88 -9.13 15.03 -3.02
CA ARG A 88 -7.68 15.28 -3.12
C ARG A 88 -6.99 15.11 -1.77
N GLN A 89 -7.53 15.71 -0.71
CA GLN A 89 -6.98 15.57 0.65
C GLN A 89 -6.96 14.12 1.14
N ASN A 90 -8.00 13.34 0.82
CA ASN A 90 -8.04 11.92 1.11
C ASN A 90 -6.98 11.14 0.31
N ALA A 91 -6.77 11.46 -0.96
CA ALA A 91 -5.72 10.86 -1.77
C ALA A 91 -4.33 11.13 -1.18
N ASP A 92 -4.05 12.37 -0.78
CA ASP A 92 -2.78 12.75 -0.14
C ASP A 92 -2.59 12.05 1.21
N THR A 93 -3.66 11.95 2.01
CA THR A 93 -3.63 11.25 3.30
C THR A 93 -3.35 9.76 3.13
N VAL A 94 -3.99 9.12 2.15
CA VAL A 94 -3.77 7.71 1.81
C VAL A 94 -2.33 7.50 1.32
N GLU A 95 -1.81 8.38 0.47
CA GLU A 95 -0.43 8.31 -0.01
C GLU A 95 0.55 8.31 1.16
N ILE A 96 0.49 9.31 2.03
CA ILE A 96 1.41 9.45 3.17
C ILE A 96 1.29 8.23 4.09
N LYS A 97 0.10 7.97 4.63
CA LYS A 97 -0.08 6.95 5.67
C LYS A 97 0.21 5.54 5.14
N ALA A 98 -0.30 5.21 3.96
CA ALA A 98 -0.20 3.85 3.45
C ALA A 98 1.19 3.55 2.87
N LEU A 99 1.84 4.51 2.20
CA LEU A 99 3.19 4.30 1.70
C LEU A 99 4.21 4.23 2.85
N ASP A 100 4.09 5.07 3.87
CA ASP A 100 4.97 5.01 5.05
C ASP A 100 4.86 3.68 5.78
N ALA A 101 3.63 3.20 6.01
CA ALA A 101 3.37 1.90 6.62
C ALA A 101 3.92 0.75 5.76
N LEU A 102 3.70 0.78 4.44
CA LEU A 102 4.21 -0.25 3.53
C LEU A 102 5.74 -0.27 3.45
N ASN A 103 6.37 0.89 3.35
CA ASN A 103 7.84 0.98 3.30
C ASN A 103 8.46 0.47 4.60
N SER A 104 7.88 0.82 5.75
CA SER A 104 8.32 0.35 7.07
C SER A 104 8.18 -1.17 7.18
N LEU A 105 6.99 -1.71 6.85
CA LEU A 105 6.73 -3.14 6.90
C LEU A 105 7.62 -3.92 5.93
N TYR A 106 7.87 -3.39 4.74
CA TYR A 106 8.75 -4.01 3.75
C TYR A 106 10.19 -4.11 4.29
N ALA A 107 10.72 -3.03 4.87
CA ALA A 107 12.05 -3.02 5.46
C ALA A 107 12.17 -4.03 6.62
N GLU A 108 11.17 -4.08 7.51
CA GLU A 108 11.13 -5.05 8.60
C GLU A 108 11.06 -6.49 8.09
N LYS A 109 10.16 -6.80 7.15
CA LYS A 109 10.03 -8.14 6.56
C LYS A 109 11.32 -8.57 5.87
N ARG A 110 11.99 -7.67 5.15
CA ARG A 110 13.28 -7.95 4.51
C ARG A 110 14.37 -8.25 5.54
N LYS A 111 14.41 -7.50 6.64
CA LYS A 111 15.34 -7.73 7.77
C LYS A 111 15.08 -9.09 8.43
N ILE A 112 13.82 -9.40 8.73
CA ILE A 112 13.41 -10.67 9.36
C ILE A 112 13.76 -11.86 8.47
N ARG A 113 13.47 -11.77 7.16
CA ARG A 113 13.83 -12.81 6.18
C ARG A 113 15.34 -13.08 6.19
N LYS A 114 16.16 -12.02 6.16
CA LYS A 114 17.62 -12.15 6.18
C LYS A 114 18.09 -12.81 7.48
N ALA A 115 17.62 -12.34 8.62
CA ALA A 115 17.97 -12.90 9.93
C ALA A 115 17.57 -14.39 10.05
N TYR A 116 16.38 -14.75 9.56
CA TYR A 116 15.93 -16.14 9.53
C TYR A 116 16.86 -17.04 8.69
N GLN A 117 17.26 -16.56 7.51
CA GLN A 117 18.17 -17.30 6.64
C GLN A 117 19.56 -17.49 7.28
N GLU A 118 20.10 -16.44 7.90
CA GLU A 118 21.39 -16.49 8.60
C GLU A 118 21.35 -17.45 9.79
N GLU A 119 20.28 -17.40 10.60
CA GLU A 119 20.08 -18.28 11.74
C GLU A 119 19.99 -19.75 11.31
N HIS A 120 19.23 -20.04 10.25
CA HIS A 120 19.12 -21.39 9.71
C HIS A 120 20.49 -21.92 9.23
N VAL A 121 21.27 -21.10 8.52
CA VAL A 121 22.62 -21.47 8.09
C VAL A 121 23.53 -21.75 9.29
N ARG A 122 23.49 -20.92 10.33
CA ARG A 122 24.28 -21.12 11.56
C ARG A 122 23.97 -22.46 12.22
N ILE A 123 22.68 -22.79 12.38
CA ILE A 123 22.25 -24.05 13.01
C ILE A 123 22.68 -25.26 12.17
N VAL A 124 22.49 -25.21 10.86
CA VAL A 124 22.89 -26.30 9.95
C VAL A 124 24.40 -26.53 10.00
N GLN A 125 25.22 -25.47 10.04
CA GLN A 125 26.67 -25.57 10.17
C GLN A 125 27.08 -26.22 11.50
N GLN A 126 26.47 -25.80 12.61
CA GLN A 126 26.72 -26.39 13.93
C GLN A 126 26.37 -27.89 13.97
N PHE A 127 25.21 -28.26 13.42
CA PHE A 127 24.77 -29.66 13.35
C PHE A 127 25.73 -30.53 12.51
N THR A 128 26.16 -30.00 11.36
CA THR A 128 27.12 -30.65 10.47
C THR A 128 28.47 -30.87 11.16
N HIS A 129 28.97 -29.87 11.88
CA HIS A 129 30.21 -29.96 12.64
C HIS A 129 30.16 -31.05 13.72
N VAL A 130 29.08 -31.11 14.50
CA VAL A 130 28.89 -32.15 15.53
C VAL A 130 28.78 -33.54 14.91
N SER A 131 28.09 -33.66 13.77
CA SER A 131 27.94 -34.93 13.04
C SER A 131 29.29 -35.47 12.55
N TYR A 132 30.16 -34.61 12.00
CA TYR A 132 31.52 -34.99 11.62
C TYR A 132 32.39 -35.40 12.82
N PHE A 133 32.27 -34.68 13.95
CA PHE A 133 33.00 -35.06 15.17
C PHE A 133 32.58 -36.45 15.67
N CYS A 134 31.28 -36.76 15.71
CA CYS A 134 30.82 -38.10 16.08
C CYS A 134 31.29 -39.21 15.11
N MET A 135 31.41 -38.93 13.81
CA MET A 135 31.91 -39.91 12.82
C MET A 135 33.42 -40.16 12.91
N ILE A 136 34.21 -39.24 13.46
CA ILE A 136 35.67 -39.41 13.61
C ILE A 136 36.01 -40.20 14.88
N PHE A 137 35.15 -40.17 15.90
CA PHE A 137 35.36 -40.81 17.20
C PHE A 137 34.66 -42.18 17.34
N HIS A 138 34.17 -42.75 16.24
CA HIS A 138 33.66 -44.12 16.14
C HIS A 138 34.40 -44.86 15.02
#